data_AF-A0A8T3P2M3-F1
#
_entry.id   AF-A0A8T3P2M3-F1
#
_cell.length_a   1.000
_cell.length_b   1.000
_cell.length_c   1.000
_cell.angle_alpha   90.00
_cell.angle_beta   90.00
_cell.angle_gamma   90.00
#
_symmetry.space_group_name_H-M   'P 1'
#
loop_
_entity.id
_entity.type
_entity.pdbx_description
1 polymer ?
#
loop_
_entity_poly.entity_id
_entity_poly.type
_entity_poly.pdbx_seq_one_letter_code
_entity_poly.pdbx_strand_id
1 'polypeptide(L)'
;MKILHLPVVTILLVVGTSAEAQWSDFDTNPAYDTCILEHLRGAKLDLASQLITNACYENYEDSSLMSDEDHAYNQCLLDYLPGVESITAALQIRRVCARRFYD
;
A
#
# COMPACT_ATOMS: atom_id res chain seq x y z
N MET A 1 -26.46 44.50 31.34
CA MET A 1 -26.23 44.16 29.92
C MET A 1 -24.76 44.37 29.61
N LYS A 2 -24.10 43.36 29.03
CA LYS A 2 -22.71 43.37 28.55
C LYS A 2 -22.60 44.25 27.29
N ILE A 3 -21.44 44.89 27.06
CA ILE A 3 -20.57 44.69 25.88
C ILE A 3 -19.44 45.76 25.80
N LEU A 4 -18.22 45.23 25.66
CA LEU A 4 -16.99 45.70 25.01
C LEU A 4 -16.37 47.07 25.33
N HIS A 5 -15.29 47.02 26.12
CA HIS A 5 -14.09 47.81 25.85
C HIS A 5 -12.95 46.85 25.46
N LEU A 6 -12.39 47.03 24.27
CA LEU A 6 -11.08 46.51 23.90
C LEU A 6 -10.04 47.00 24.92
N PRO A 7 -9.02 46.17 25.20
CA PRO A 7 -7.70 46.70 24.90
C PRO A 7 -6.88 45.73 24.06
N VAL A 8 -6.34 46.32 23.00
CA VAL A 8 -5.14 45.94 22.28
C VAL A 8 -4.05 45.53 23.29
N VAL A 9 -3.84 44.24 23.50
CA VAL A 9 -2.63 43.72 24.16
C VAL A 9 -2.19 42.44 23.46
N THR A 10 -1.37 42.64 22.43
CA THR A 10 -0.13 41.89 22.20
C THR A 10 -0.27 40.36 22.11
N ILE A 11 -0.77 39.86 20.98
CA ILE A 11 -0.45 38.50 20.53
C ILE A 11 1.03 38.54 20.10
N LEU A 12 1.90 37.98 20.94
CA LEU A 12 3.28 37.66 20.60
C LEU A 12 3.24 36.69 19.40
N LEU A 13 3.52 37.18 18.20
CA LEU A 13 3.87 36.34 17.06
C LEU A 13 5.19 35.64 17.39
N VAL A 14 5.09 34.43 17.94
CA VAL A 14 6.20 33.48 17.86
C VAL A 14 6.28 33.11 16.39
N VAL A 15 7.15 33.80 15.63
CA VAL A 15 7.59 33.32 14.32
C VAL A 15 8.51 32.13 14.62
N GLY A 16 7.90 31.02 14.99
CA GLY A 16 8.57 29.74 14.99
C GLY A 16 8.86 29.44 13.53
N THR A 17 10.10 29.63 13.10
CA THR A 17 10.58 29.06 11.85
C THR A 17 10.63 27.55 12.06
N SER A 18 9.50 26.85 11.97
CA SER A 18 9.55 25.44 11.63
C SER A 18 10.12 25.40 10.22
N ALA A 19 11.43 25.16 10.13
CA ALA A 19 12.00 24.64 8.90
C ALA A 19 11.25 23.34 8.64
N GLU A 20 10.20 23.42 7.81
CA GLU A 20 9.61 22.25 7.19
C GLU A 20 10.72 21.68 6.34
N ALA A 21 11.40 20.68 6.90
CA ALA A 21 12.37 19.92 6.17
C ALA A 21 11.56 19.20 5.09
N GLN A 22 11.51 19.80 3.90
CA GLN A 22 10.95 19.20 2.72
C GLN A 22 11.92 18.11 2.27
N TRP A 23 11.79 16.94 2.89
CA TRP A 23 12.39 15.72 2.41
C TRP A 23 11.69 15.45 1.08
N SER A 24 12.40 15.58 -0.04
CA SER A 24 11.85 15.14 -1.32
C SER A 24 11.64 13.64 -1.21
N ASP A 25 10.38 13.25 -1.19
CA ASP A 25 9.96 11.85 -1.20
C ASP A 25 10.60 11.17 -2.41
N PHE A 26 11.33 10.11 -2.14
CA PHE A 26 12.22 9.45 -3.09
C PHE A 26 11.36 8.51 -3.92
N ASP A 27 10.75 8.99 -5.00
CA ASP A 27 10.06 8.17 -6.03
C ASP A 27 9.26 6.98 -5.45
N THR A 28 8.49 7.25 -4.39
CA THR A 28 7.78 6.21 -3.65
C THR A 28 6.33 6.24 -4.09
N ASN A 29 5.84 5.11 -4.61
CA ASN A 29 4.43 4.97 -4.95
C ASN A 29 3.65 4.59 -3.70
N PRO A 30 2.85 5.50 -3.11
CA PRO A 30 2.18 5.24 -1.83
C PRO A 30 1.16 4.11 -1.92
N ALA A 31 0.64 3.81 -3.13
CA ALA A 31 -0.28 2.70 -3.34
C ALA A 31 0.44 1.35 -3.31
N TYR A 32 1.62 1.26 -3.92
CA TYR A 32 2.50 0.08 -3.81
C TYR A 32 2.87 -0.19 -2.35
N ASP A 33 3.34 0.82 -1.62
CA ASP A 33 3.71 0.68 -0.21
C ASP A 33 2.54 0.22 0.66
N THR A 34 1.35 0.77 0.41
CA THR A 34 0.13 0.35 1.11
C THR A 34 -0.18 -1.12 0.83
N CYS A 35 -0.08 -1.57 -0.42
CA CYS A 35 -0.29 -2.97 -0.80
C CYS A 35 0.69 -3.91 -0.09
N ILE A 36 1.98 -3.55 -0.07
CA ILE A 36 3.03 -4.29 0.63
C ILE A 36 2.69 -4.42 2.12
N LEU A 37 2.36 -3.31 2.79
CA LEU A 37 2.04 -3.31 4.22
C LEU A 37 0.77 -4.11 4.55
N GLU A 38 -0.24 -4.06 3.68
CA GLU A 38 -1.51 -4.74 3.88
C GLU A 38 -1.38 -6.26 3.73
N HIS A 39 -0.66 -6.73 2.72
CA HIS A 39 -0.65 -8.16 2.38
C HIS A 39 0.59 -8.91 2.89
N LEU A 40 1.78 -8.28 2.98
CA LEU A 40 2.97 -8.98 3.49
C LEU A 40 2.98 -9.15 5.01
N ARG A 41 2.25 -8.34 5.78
CA ARG A 41 2.19 -8.46 7.26
C ARG A 41 1.81 -9.87 7.76
N GLY A 42 1.12 -10.65 6.93
CA GLY A 42 0.69 -12.01 7.23
C GLY A 42 1.55 -13.10 6.59
N ALA A 43 2.48 -12.77 5.69
CA ALA A 43 3.24 -13.76 4.96
C ALA A 43 4.19 -14.54 5.89
N LYS A 44 4.17 -15.87 5.78
CA LYS A 44 4.99 -16.78 6.60
C LYS A 44 5.90 -17.68 5.78
N LEU A 45 5.87 -17.51 4.46
CA LEU A 45 6.62 -18.30 3.48
C LEU A 45 7.22 -17.36 2.43
N ASP A 46 8.51 -17.49 2.16
CA ASP A 46 9.22 -16.63 1.21
C ASP A 46 8.64 -16.66 -0.21
N LEU A 47 8.13 -17.82 -0.65
CA LEU A 47 7.44 -17.94 -1.93
C LEU A 47 6.14 -17.13 -1.94
N ALA A 48 5.38 -17.14 -0.84
CA ALA A 48 4.16 -16.34 -0.73
C ALA A 48 4.51 -14.85 -0.72
N SER A 49 5.56 -14.46 0.00
CA SER A 49 6.06 -13.07 0.01
C SER A 49 6.44 -12.60 -1.39
N GLN A 50 7.20 -13.39 -2.15
CA GLN A 50 7.59 -13.05 -3.53
C GLN A 50 6.38 -12.87 -4.45
N LEU A 51 5.40 -13.77 -4.36
CA LEU A 51 4.19 -13.68 -5.17
C LEU A 51 3.34 -12.45 -4.80
N ILE A 52 3.23 -12.13 -3.50
CA ILE A 52 2.53 -10.91 -3.03
C ILE A 52 3.27 -9.65 -3.51
N THR A 53 4.59 -9.59 -3.37
CA THR A 53 5.39 -8.45 -3.82
C THR A 53 5.22 -8.22 -5.32
N ASN A 54 5.28 -9.28 -6.13
CA ASN A 54 5.09 -9.16 -7.58
C ASN A 54 3.68 -8.68 -7.94
N ALA A 55 2.65 -9.21 -7.28
CA ALA A 55 1.27 -8.78 -7.50
C ALA A 55 1.08 -7.29 -7.16
N CYS A 56 1.67 -6.81 -6.05
CA CYS A 56 1.67 -5.38 -5.72
C CYS A 56 2.43 -4.54 -6.75
N TYR A 57 3.60 -5.01 -7.21
CA TYR A 57 4.40 -4.30 -8.20
C TYR A 57 3.65 -4.15 -9.52
N GLU A 58 3.10 -5.24 -10.05
CA GLU A 58 2.34 -5.22 -11.30
C GLU A 58 1.11 -4.29 -11.19
N ASN A 59 0.35 -4.39 -10.09
CA ASN A 59 -0.86 -3.57 -9.91
C ASN A 59 -0.59 -2.06 -9.77
N TYR A 60 0.56 -1.65 -9.23
CA TYR A 60 0.78 -0.25 -8.84
C TYR A 60 1.96 0.43 -9.51
N GLU A 61 3.05 -0.28 -9.80
CA GLU A 61 4.26 0.27 -10.43
C GLU A 61 4.33 -0.02 -11.94
N ASP A 62 3.81 -1.17 -12.39
CA ASP A 62 3.84 -1.59 -13.80
C ASP A 62 2.45 -1.87 -14.39
N SER A 63 1.47 -1.02 -14.03
CA SER A 63 0.06 -1.25 -14.38
C SER A 63 -0.31 -0.78 -15.80
N SER A 64 0.62 -0.16 -16.54
CA SER A 64 0.34 0.52 -17.81
C SER A 64 -0.22 -0.38 -18.92
N LEU A 65 0.03 -1.70 -18.83
CA LEU A 65 -0.41 -2.71 -19.80
C LEU A 65 -1.25 -3.82 -19.17
N MET A 66 -1.68 -3.66 -17.91
CA MET A 66 -2.47 -4.69 -17.22
C MET A 66 -3.88 -4.80 -17.79
N SER A 67 -4.31 -6.02 -18.04
CA SER A 67 -5.71 -6.33 -18.32
C SER A 67 -6.54 -6.45 -17.04
N ASP A 68 -7.87 -6.43 -17.18
CA ASP A 68 -8.78 -6.70 -16.06
C ASP A 68 -8.56 -8.11 -15.47
N GLU A 69 -8.18 -9.08 -16.31
CA GLU A 69 -7.86 -10.46 -15.92
C GLU A 69 -6.58 -10.52 -15.09
N ASP A 70 -5.55 -9.76 -15.46
CA ASP A 70 -4.31 -9.64 -14.69
C ASP A 70 -4.58 -9.03 -13.32
N HIS A 71 -5.40 -7.98 -13.25
CA HIS A 71 -5.75 -7.35 -11.99
C HIS A 71 -6.53 -8.33 -11.09
N ALA A 72 -7.46 -9.09 -11.66
CA ALA A 72 -8.22 -10.09 -10.93
C ALA A 72 -7.36 -11.27 -10.44
N TYR A 73 -6.39 -11.72 -11.26
CA TYR A 73 -5.41 -12.73 -10.87
C TYR A 73 -4.56 -12.25 -9.69
N ASN A 74 -4.00 -11.03 -9.77
CA ASN A 74 -3.18 -10.46 -8.72
C ASN A 74 -3.98 -10.26 -7.43
N GLN A 75 -5.22 -9.77 -7.52
CA GLN A 75 -6.10 -9.66 -6.34
C GLN A 75 -6.35 -11.03 -5.68
N CYS A 76 -6.57 -12.08 -6.47
CA CYS A 76 -6.72 -13.44 -5.94
C CYS A 76 -5.47 -13.91 -5.17
N LEU A 77 -4.27 -13.59 -5.65
CA LEU A 77 -3.04 -13.90 -4.91
C LEU A 77 -2.98 -13.14 -3.58
N LEU A 78 -3.27 -11.83 -3.61
CA LEU A 78 -3.23 -10.95 -2.44
C LEU A 78 -4.24 -11.36 -1.35
N ASP A 79 -5.39 -11.92 -1.73
CA ASP A 79 -6.43 -12.36 -0.80
C ASP A 79 -6.08 -13.69 -0.11
N TYR A 80 -5.40 -14.61 -0.79
CA TYR A 80 -5.26 -16.01 -0.34
C TYR A 80 -3.85 -16.43 0.06
N LEU A 81 -2.81 -15.71 -0.33
CA LEU A 81 -1.42 -16.01 0.06
C LEU A 81 -1.02 -15.55 1.47
N PRO A 82 -1.56 -14.47 2.06
CA PRO A 82 -1.22 -14.08 3.42
C PRO A 82 -1.50 -15.23 4.40
N GLY A 83 -0.51 -15.53 5.25
CA GLY A 83 -0.60 -16.61 6.24
C GLY A 83 -0.25 -18.00 5.74
N VAL A 84 0.00 -18.20 4.44
CA VAL A 84 0.37 -19.50 3.90
C VAL A 84 1.79 -19.87 4.34
N GLU A 85 1.95 -21.07 4.92
CA GLU A 85 3.23 -21.60 5.41
C GLU A 85 3.80 -22.70 4.51
N SER A 86 2.97 -23.30 3.64
CA SER A 86 3.35 -24.45 2.81
C SER A 86 3.59 -24.06 1.35
N ILE A 87 4.73 -24.46 0.80
CA ILE A 87 5.07 -24.30 -0.63
C ILE A 87 4.01 -24.94 -1.51
N THR A 88 3.56 -26.16 -1.17
CA THR A 88 2.54 -26.87 -1.94
C THR A 88 1.22 -26.09 -1.95
N ALA A 89 0.82 -25.53 -0.80
CA ALA A 89 -0.39 -24.73 -0.70
C ALA A 89 -0.28 -23.44 -1.53
N ALA A 90 0.84 -22.72 -1.43
CA ALA A 90 1.08 -21.50 -2.21
C ALA A 90 1.03 -21.76 -3.73
N LEU A 91 1.68 -22.83 -4.20
CA LEU A 91 1.66 -23.23 -5.61
C LEU A 91 0.25 -23.62 -6.08
N GLN A 92 -0.52 -24.29 -5.22
CA GLN A 92 -1.89 -24.68 -5.55
C GLN A 92 -2.82 -23.47 -5.61
N ILE A 93 -2.70 -22.52 -4.68
CA ILE A 93 -3.44 -21.25 -4.70
C ILE A 93 -3.12 -20.50 -6.00
N ARG A 94 -1.84 -20.30 -6.32
CA ARG A 94 -1.41 -19.65 -7.56
C ARG A 94 -2.02 -20.29 -8.80
N ARG A 95 -1.98 -21.62 -8.88
CA ARG A 95 -2.59 -22.37 -10.00
C ARG A 95 -4.10 -22.13 -10.07
N VAL A 96 -4.80 -22.17 -8.93
CA VAL A 96 -6.27 -21.96 -8.91
C VAL A 96 -6.63 -20.53 -9.32
N CYS A 97 -5.88 -19.52 -8.86
CA CYS A 97 -6.08 -18.14 -9.30
C CYS A 97 -5.87 -18.02 -10.81
N ALA A 98 -4.79 -18.57 -11.36
CA ALA A 98 -4.53 -18.52 -12.81
C ALA A 98 -5.68 -19.15 -13.62
N ARG A 99 -6.15 -20.35 -13.22
CA ARG A 99 -7.26 -21.02 -13.90
C ARG A 99 -8.60 -20.29 -13.79
N ARG A 100 -8.77 -19.38 -12.84
CA ARG A 100 -10.03 -18.64 -12.70
C ARG A 100 -10.12 -17.49 -13.71
N PHE A 101 -8.98 -16.97 -14.18
CA PHE A 101 -8.94 -15.73 -14.98
C PHE A 101 -8.24 -15.89 -16.33
N TYR A 102 -7.50 -16.98 -16.56
CA TYR A 102 -6.76 -17.21 -17.81
C TYR A 102 -7.12 -18.51 -18.55
N ASP A 103 -7.98 -19.37 -17.98
CA ASP A 103 -8.50 -20.58 -18.66
C ASP A 103 -9.90 -20.32 -19.21
#